data_AF-A0A149U3K7-F1
#
_entry.id   AF-A0A149U3K7-F1
#
_cell.length_a   1.000
_cell.length_b   1.000
_cell.length_c   1.000
_cell.angle_alpha   90.00
_cell.angle_beta   90.00
_cell.angle_gamma   90.00
#
_symmetry.space_group_name_H-M   'P 1'
#
loop_
_entity.id
_entity.type
_entity.pdbx_description
1 polymer ?
#
loop_
_entity_poly.entity_id
_entity_poly.type
_entity_poly.pdbx_seq_one_letter_code
_entity_poly.pdbx_strand_id
1 'polypeptide(L)'
;MTTPTNWPNPERPGVPPNPERDGLYAMRIDEKFIVRYWTATRQHYSLVPGWENGISPSDASVFTFCGEILAPAQISEMLAAERERIKGMVARTCNLGNIITASQRNMIIAGIDSETAIRNLGAAP
;
A
#
# COMPACT_ATOMS: atom_id res chain seq x y z
N MET A 1 3.81 18.22 6.10
CA MET A 1 3.22 16.88 5.96
C MET A 1 4.14 15.91 6.65
N THR A 2 3.79 15.47 7.86
CA THR A 2 4.49 14.38 8.54
C THR A 2 4.20 13.12 7.76
N THR A 3 5.25 12.47 7.24
CA THR A 3 5.15 11.12 6.67
C THR A 3 4.45 10.24 7.70
N PRO A 4 3.27 9.65 7.41
CA PRO A 4 2.67 8.72 8.35
C PRO A 4 3.66 7.56 8.46
N THR A 5 4.23 7.40 9.65
CA THR A 5 5.13 6.31 9.94
C THR A 5 4.33 5.02 9.77
N ASN A 6 4.52 4.34 8.64
CA ASN A 6 3.94 3.04 8.31
C ASN A 6 4.52 1.88 9.15
N TRP A 7 5.15 2.22 10.27
CA TRP A 7 5.69 1.28 11.23
C TRP A 7 4.69 1.10 12.38
N PRO A 8 4.57 -0.12 12.93
CA PRO A 8 3.79 -0.33 14.14
C PRO A 8 4.22 0.66 15.23
N ASN A 9 3.25 1.34 15.84
CA ASN A 9 3.56 2.28 16.91
C ASN A 9 3.98 1.50 18.16
N PRO A 10 5.22 1.67 18.68
CA PRO A 10 5.70 0.93 19.85
C PRO A 10 4.89 1.23 21.12
N GLU A 11 4.22 2.38 21.19
CA GLU A 11 3.34 2.76 22.32
C GLU A 11 1.97 2.07 22.25
N ARG A 12 1.66 1.41 21.13
CA ARG A 12 0.35 0.76 20.88
C ARG A 12 0.56 -0.66 20.34
N PRO A 13 1.14 -1.57 21.13
CA PRO A 13 1.40 -2.93 20.69
C PRO A 13 0.10 -3.64 20.27
N GLY A 14 0.20 -4.47 19.24
CA GLY A 14 -0.93 -5.17 18.63
C GLY A 14 -1.82 -4.31 17.73
N VAL A 15 -1.73 -2.98 17.76
CA VAL A 15 -2.47 -2.14 16.79
C VAL A 15 -1.72 -2.16 15.44
N PRO A 16 -2.42 -2.34 14.30
CA PRO A 16 -1.73 -2.34 13.01
C PRO A 16 -1.24 -0.93 12.64
N PRO A 17 -0.32 -0.77 11.67
CA PRO A 17 0.20 0.54 11.27
C PRO A 17 -0.87 1.51 10.73
N ASN A 18 -1.92 1.00 10.09
CA ASN A 18 -3.01 1.78 9.49
C ASN A 18 -4.37 1.44 10.15
N PRO A 19 -4.54 1.70 11.46
CA PRO A 19 -5.68 1.19 12.22
C PRO A 19 -7.03 1.79 11.82
N GLU A 20 -7.02 2.89 11.06
CA GLU A 20 -8.20 3.55 10.52
C GLU A 20 -8.79 2.86 9.28
N ARG A 21 -8.12 1.83 8.74
CA ARG A 21 -8.53 1.09 7.54
C ARG A 21 -8.67 -0.38 7.84
N ASP A 22 -9.67 -1.02 7.24
CA ASP A 22 -9.75 -2.47 7.28
C ASP A 22 -8.64 -3.09 6.43
N GLY A 23 -8.13 -4.27 6.82
CA GLY A 23 -7.03 -4.88 6.09
C GLY A 23 -6.63 -6.27 6.55
N LEU A 24 -5.99 -7.02 5.66
CA LEU A 24 -5.36 -8.29 6.01
C LEU A 24 -3.92 -8.04 6.44
N TYR A 25 -3.51 -8.71 7.51
CA TYR A 25 -2.18 -8.58 8.08
C TYR A 25 -1.57 -9.95 8.31
N ALA A 26 -0.33 -10.11 7.85
CA ALA A 26 0.52 -11.23 8.19
C ALA A 26 1.21 -10.95 9.52
N MET A 27 1.10 -11.89 10.44
CA MET A 27 1.69 -11.80 11.77
C MET A 27 2.38 -13.12 12.11
N ARG A 28 3.31 -13.07 13.04
CA ARG A 28 4.02 -14.25 13.54
C ARG A 28 3.70 -14.49 15.01
N ILE A 29 3.39 -15.74 15.32
CA ILE A 29 3.30 -16.28 16.68
C ILE A 29 4.34 -17.38 16.77
N ASP A 30 5.33 -17.20 17.65
CA ASP A 30 6.51 -18.08 17.74
C ASP A 30 7.16 -18.27 16.35
N GLU A 31 7.17 -19.50 15.83
CA GLU A 31 7.72 -19.85 14.52
C GLU A 31 6.68 -19.91 13.39
N LYS A 32 5.41 -19.60 13.67
CA LYS A 32 4.29 -19.74 12.72
C LYS A 32 3.81 -18.40 12.21
N PHE A 33 3.54 -18.33 10.90
CA PHE A 33 2.83 -17.21 10.29
C PHE A 33 1.33 -17.44 10.34
N ILE A 34 0.59 -16.41 10.73
CA ILE A 34 -0.86 -16.35 10.68
C ILE A 34 -1.30 -15.14 9.88
N VAL A 35 -2.50 -15.23 9.34
CA VAL A 35 -3.18 -14.11 8.70
C VAL A 35 -4.40 -13.74 9.54
N ARG A 36 -4.59 -12.44 9.73
CA ARG A 36 -5.73 -11.88 10.45
C ARG A 36 -6.25 -10.65 9.73
N TYR A 37 -7.57 -10.49 9.75
CA TYR A 37 -8.25 -9.32 9.22
C TYR A 37 -8.50 -8.32 10.33
N TRP A 38 -7.94 -7.12 10.22
CA TRP A 38 -8.28 -6.00 11.09
C TRP A 38 -9.58 -5.34 10.61
N THR A 39 -10.47 -5.06 11.55
CA THR A 39 -11.67 -4.23 11.32
C THR A 39 -11.50 -2.92 12.07
N ALA A 40 -11.37 -1.80 11.35
CA ALA A 40 -11.17 -0.47 11.92
C ALA A 40 -12.34 -0.01 12.77
N THR A 41 -13.57 -0.31 12.34
CA THR A 41 -14.80 0.07 13.08
C THR A 41 -14.94 -0.64 14.42
N ARG A 42 -14.48 -1.89 14.52
CA ARG A 42 -14.54 -2.72 15.74
C ARG A 42 -13.23 -2.72 16.53
N GLN A 43 -12.15 -2.24 15.93
CA GLN A 43 -10.80 -2.24 16.48
C GLN A 43 -10.33 -3.61 16.98
N HIS A 44 -10.58 -4.66 16.18
CA HIS A 44 -10.16 -6.02 16.50
C HIS A 44 -9.64 -6.77 15.27
N TYR A 45 -8.96 -7.89 15.53
CA TYR A 45 -8.59 -8.84 14.50
C TYR A 45 -9.52 -10.05 14.46
N SER A 46 -9.92 -10.46 13.27
CA SER A 46 -10.73 -11.65 13.02
C SER A 46 -10.05 -12.59 12.01
N LEU A 47 -10.57 -13.80 11.84
CA LEU A 47 -10.14 -14.70 10.76
C LEU A 47 -10.63 -14.25 9.38
N VAL A 48 -11.79 -13.59 9.33
CA VAL A 48 -12.44 -13.18 8.09
C VAL A 48 -13.07 -11.79 8.23
N PRO A 49 -13.26 -11.05 7.13
CA PRO A 49 -13.95 -9.77 7.13
C PRO A 49 -15.35 -9.86 7.73
N GLY A 50 -15.75 -8.84 8.50
CA GLY A 50 -17.11 -8.73 9.04
C GLY A 50 -17.41 -9.63 10.24
N TRP A 51 -16.52 -10.53 10.64
CA TRP A 51 -16.75 -11.39 11.81
C TRP A 51 -16.73 -10.59 13.12
N GLU A 52 -17.76 -10.78 13.94
CA GLU A 52 -17.94 -10.09 15.22
C GLU A 52 -17.05 -10.65 16.32
N ASN A 53 -16.70 -11.94 16.22
CA ASN A 53 -15.78 -12.57 17.15
C ASN A 53 -14.35 -12.31 16.68
N GLY A 54 -13.68 -11.40 17.37
CA GLY A 54 -12.29 -11.04 17.14
C GLY A 54 -11.46 -11.06 18.42
N ILE A 55 -10.16 -10.85 18.26
CA ILE A 55 -9.22 -10.63 19.35
C ILE A 55 -8.86 -9.16 19.43
N SER A 56 -8.70 -8.67 20.66
CA SER A 56 -8.35 -7.28 20.90
C SER A 56 -6.88 -6.99 20.50
N PRO A 57 -6.49 -5.71 20.34
CA PRO A 57 -5.09 -5.34 20.17
C PRO A 57 -4.22 -5.81 21.34
N SER A 58 -4.74 -5.81 22.58
CA SER A 58 -4.02 -6.34 23.74
C SER A 58 -3.72 -7.82 23.61
N ASP A 59 -4.64 -8.63 23.12
CA ASP A 59 -4.39 -10.07 22.88
C ASP A 59 -3.41 -10.28 21.73
N ALA A 60 -3.49 -9.44 20.70
CA ALA A 60 -2.58 -9.46 19.56
C ALA A 60 -1.18 -8.86 19.87
N SER A 61 -0.97 -8.29 21.05
CA SER A 61 0.30 -7.63 21.43
C SER A 61 1.49 -8.59 21.48
N VAL A 62 1.23 -9.89 21.68
CA VAL A 62 2.26 -10.94 21.67
C VAL A 62 2.65 -11.37 20.26
N PHE A 63 1.97 -10.86 19.23
CA PHE A 63 2.26 -11.21 17.85
C PHE A 63 3.27 -10.24 17.25
N THR A 64 4.20 -10.77 16.45
CA THR A 64 5.10 -9.94 15.66
C THR A 64 4.40 -9.55 14.36
N PHE A 65 4.20 -8.26 14.13
CA PHE A 65 3.69 -7.77 12.86
C PHE A 65 4.72 -7.99 11.74
N CYS A 66 4.33 -8.65 10.65
CA CYS A 66 5.23 -8.91 9.52
C CYS A 66 4.91 -8.01 8.32
N GLY A 67 3.64 -7.68 8.09
CA GLY A 67 3.25 -6.80 6.99
C GLY A 67 1.76 -6.80 6.70
N GLU A 68 1.32 -5.79 5.95
CA GLU A 68 -0.01 -5.76 5.33
C GLU A 68 -0.04 -6.64 4.08
N ILE A 69 -1.09 -7.44 3.93
CA ILE A 69 -1.37 -8.20 2.72
C ILE A 69 -2.27 -7.34 1.86
N LEU A 70 -1.70 -6.80 0.79
CA LEU A 70 -2.39 -5.90 -0.12
C LEU A 70 -3.31 -6.67 -1.05
N ALA A 71 -4.55 -6.21 -1.17
CA ALA A 71 -5.47 -6.66 -2.19
C ALA A 71 -4.97 -6.20 -3.59
N PRO A 72 -5.33 -6.92 -4.67
CA PRO A 72 -4.96 -6.53 -6.03
C PRO A 72 -5.31 -5.08 -6.41
N ALA A 73 -6.45 -4.57 -5.91
CA ALA A 73 -6.85 -3.17 -6.10
C ALA A 73 -5.87 -2.19 -5.43
N GLN A 74 -5.46 -2.46 -4.18
CA GLN A 74 -4.50 -1.63 -3.46
C GLN A 74 -3.12 -1.64 -4.14
N ILE A 75 -2.68 -2.80 -4.65
CA ILE A 75 -1.45 -2.89 -5.46
C ILE A 75 -1.57 -2.03 -6.71
N SER A 76 -2.71 -2.08 -7.39
CA SER A 76 -2.96 -1.30 -8.61
C SER A 76 -2.95 0.20 -8.33
N GLU A 77 -3.55 0.64 -7.22
CA GLU A 77 -3.53 2.03 -6.75
C GLU A 77 -2.10 2.49 -6.42
N MET A 78 -1.33 1.68 -5.69
CA MET A 78 0.07 1.99 -5.37
C MET A 78 0.92 2.12 -6.63
N LEU A 79 0.76 1.22 -7.60
CA LEU A 79 1.46 1.29 -8.88
C LEU A 79 1.07 2.52 -9.70
N ALA A 80 -0.23 2.89 -9.71
CA ALA A 80 -0.69 4.10 -10.38
C ALA A 80 -0.09 5.37 -9.75
N ALA A 81 -0.10 5.47 -8.42
CA ALA A 81 0.49 6.59 -7.70
C ALA A 81 2.00 6.71 -7.96
N GLU A 82 2.72 5.58 -8.00
CA GLU A 82 4.16 5.57 -8.28
C GLU A 82 4.48 6.00 -9.73
N ARG A 83 3.65 5.61 -10.70
CA ARG A 83 3.78 6.09 -12.08
C ARG A 83 3.64 7.61 -12.16
N GLU A 84 2.65 8.20 -11.50
CA GLU A 84 2.47 9.65 -11.48
C GLU A 84 3.64 10.36 -10.77
N ARG A 85 4.19 9.77 -9.70
CA ARG A 85 5.40 10.27 -9.02
C ARG A 85 6.59 10.32 -9.99
N ILE A 86 6.81 9.25 -10.76
CA ILE A 86 7.88 9.15 -11.76
C ILE A 86 7.68 10.19 -12.87
N LYS A 87 6.46 10.32 -13.43
CA LYS A 87 6.15 11.36 -14.43
C LYS A 87 6.47 12.75 -13.92
N GLY A 88 6.09 13.05 -12.68
CA GLY A 88 6.40 14.32 -12.03
C GLY A 88 7.91 14.56 -11.87
N MET A 89 8.69 13.53 -11.55
CA MET A 89 10.15 13.63 -11.51
C MET A 89 10.76 13.93 -12.88
N VAL A 90 10.34 13.21 -13.93
CA VAL A 90 10.81 13.45 -15.30
C VAL A 90 10.50 14.88 -15.72
N ALA A 91 9.26 15.34 -15.52
CA ALA A 91 8.85 16.69 -15.87
C ALA A 91 9.71 17.77 -15.17
N ARG A 92 10.00 17.60 -13.86
CA ARG A 92 10.87 18.51 -13.11
C ARG A 92 12.29 18.52 -13.66
N THR A 93 12.88 17.36 -13.90
CA THR A 93 14.25 17.25 -14.44
C THR A 93 14.37 17.91 -15.81
N CYS A 94 13.39 17.70 -16.69
CA CYS A 94 13.38 18.32 -18.01
C CYS A 94 13.22 19.85 -17.94
N ASN A 95 12.41 20.36 -17.01
CA ASN A 95 12.24 21.79 -16.78
C ASN A 95 13.49 22.46 -16.18
N LEU A 96 14.20 21.76 -15.27
CA LEU A 96 15.37 22.32 -14.59
C LEU A 96 16.60 22.44 -15.49
N GLY A 97 16.82 21.49 -16.39
CA GLY A 97 18.04 21.46 -17.20
C GLY A 97 17.89 21.94 -18.64
N ASN A 98 16.69 22.34 -19.09
CA ASN A 98 16.39 22.55 -20.52
C ASN A 98 16.89 21.40 -21.42
N ILE A 99 16.97 20.19 -20.88
CA ILE A 99 17.66 19.04 -21.49
C ILE A 99 16.93 18.60 -22.76
N ILE A 100 15.61 18.75 -22.77
CA ILE A 100 14.74 18.43 -23.90
C ILE A 100 13.66 19.49 -24.06
N THR A 101 13.21 19.65 -25.30
CA THR A 101 12.08 20.53 -25.64
C THR A 101 10.77 20.01 -25.04
N ALA A 102 9.76 20.89 -24.93
CA ALA A 102 8.43 20.53 -24.46
C ALA A 102 7.80 19.40 -25.31
N SER A 103 8.05 19.42 -26.63
CA SER A 103 7.57 18.37 -27.55
C SER A 103 8.20 17.00 -27.25
N GLN A 104 9.51 16.94 -27.06
CA GLN A 104 10.22 15.71 -26.71
C GLN A 104 9.77 15.14 -25.37
N ARG A 105 9.49 16.02 -24.39
CA ARG A 105 8.93 15.61 -23.10
C ARG A 105 7.55 14.96 -23.25
N ASN A 106 6.67 15.58 -24.04
CA ASN A 106 5.32 15.07 -24.27
C ASN A 106 5.34 13.70 -24.97
N MET A 107 6.28 13.47 -25.90
CA MET A 107 6.44 12.15 -26.52
C MET A 107 6.87 11.08 -25.51
N ILE A 108 7.79 11.38 -24.60
CA ILE A 108 8.23 10.42 -23.56
C ILE A 108 7.06 10.06 -22.63
N ILE A 109 6.28 11.06 -22.19
CA ILE A 109 5.11 10.84 -21.33
C ILE A 109 4.07 9.97 -22.07
N ALA A 110 3.77 10.28 -23.33
CA ALA A 110 2.83 9.50 -24.14
C ALA A 110 3.30 8.04 -24.36
N GLY A 111 4.61 7.82 -24.49
CA GLY A 111 5.19 6.47 -24.55
C GLY A 111 4.95 5.67 -23.26
N ILE A 112 5.16 6.29 -22.09
CA ILE A 112 4.89 5.67 -20.79
C ILE A 112 3.39 5.34 -20.62
N ASP A 113 2.51 6.23 -21.08
CA ASP A 113 1.06 6.02 -21.05
C ASP A 113 0.63 4.86 -21.96
N SER A 114 1.24 4.75 -23.14
CA SER A 114 0.97 3.66 -24.08
C SER A 114 1.45 2.31 -23.55
N GLU A 115 2.64 2.26 -22.96
CA GLU A 115 3.15 1.06 -22.29
C GLU A 115 2.24 0.62 -21.13
N THR A 116 1.73 1.59 -20.37
CA THR A 116 0.77 1.37 -19.29
C THR A 116 -0.53 0.77 -19.81
N ALA A 117 -1.08 1.32 -20.89
CA ALA A 117 -2.30 0.79 -21.52
C ALA A 117 -2.10 -0.65 -22.00
N ILE A 118 -0.96 -0.96 -22.61
CA ILE A 118 -0.63 -2.32 -23.08
C ILE A 118 -0.53 -3.31 -21.91
N ARG A 119 0.14 -2.96 -20.80
CA ARG A 119 0.20 -3.86 -19.63
C ARG A 119 -1.16 -4.12 -19.02
N ASN A 120 -2.02 -3.09 -18.96
CA ASN A 120 -3.36 -3.22 -18.40
C ASN A 120 -4.29 -4.06 -19.30
N LEU A 121 -4.07 -4.09 -20.62
CA LEU A 121 -4.79 -4.99 -21.53
C LEU A 121 -4.45 -6.49 -21.30
N GLY A 122 -3.30 -6.79 -20.71
CA GLY A 122 -2.87 -8.16 -20.38
C GLY A 122 -3.31 -8.63 -18.98
N ALA A 123 -3.84 -7.74 -18.14
CA ALA A 123 -4.43 -8.11 -16.86
C ALA A 123 -5.88 -8.57 -17.10
N ALA A 124 -6.08 -9.88 -17.28
CA ALA A 124 -7.41 -10.47 -17.35
C ALA A 124 -8.19 -10.22 -16.04
N PRO A 125 -9.54 -10.10 -16.08
CA PRO A 125 -10.37 -9.90 -14.90
C PRO A 125 -10.29 -11.08 -13.90
#